data_AF-A0A2A3E548-F1
#
_entry.id   AF-A0A2A3E548-F1
#
_cell.length_a   1.000
_cell.length_b   1.000
_cell.length_c   1.000
_cell.angle_alpha   90.00
_cell.angle_beta   90.00
_cell.angle_gamma   90.00
#
_symmetry.space_group_name_H-M   'P 1'
#
loop_
_entity.id
_entity.type
_entity.pdbx_description
1 polymer ?
#
loop_
_entity_poly.entity_id
_entity_poly.type
_entity_poly.pdbx_seq_one_letter_code
_entity_poly.pdbx_strand_id
1 'polypeptide(L)'
;MDLDLEKIHNILIEANLPSSIKDLKNPTEEFVVKLINTFLKRFHIDFNTFDKPTMEQQDIMQYCEDSTIIGLVNLHIVMVQICDRIYLKDLCITDITSPGSKKVRKQAKFLANFILYATNKESDIEDKVNEIQNRAKILHDMLEKKNEILETRKDRALHVAKQLSSKEKYIAEIQKLQSKLEKNNQKYIELIARMTAAEEKKQHAVKLCGNYKAQALKLSKTITELQSEIVQSPEEYQIRLNELEQQQNAKVKERETMQEAFQDKKYLIEQQKNILTFIQEQLEKFIEIPNIYDRLKEIRMQEDNIKKQVNTLKTDIEKLEKKLEVQKDQHKEDEINEIHAHCIERLSPLRNLNVQLLSNKKSHKEKLEEMQVQHNDNYLKLKKMQNIIKKVEEETIELLKNYQDLYNNEISTEKTLWKTWITD
;
A
#
# COMPACT_ATOMS: atom_id res chain seq x y z
N MET A 1 -7.03 -83.16 25.72
CA MET A 1 -8.26 -82.72 25.02
C MET A 1 -7.91 -81.45 24.25
N ASP A 2 -7.15 -81.63 23.17
CA ASP A 2 -6.67 -80.58 22.26
C ASP A 2 -7.81 -80.17 21.34
N LEU A 3 -8.71 -79.32 21.85
CA LEU A 3 -9.62 -78.58 20.98
C LEU A 3 -8.75 -77.73 20.05
N ASP A 4 -8.80 -78.12 18.79
CA ASP A 4 -7.98 -77.77 17.65
C ASP A 4 -7.42 -76.34 17.71
N LEU A 5 -6.11 -76.24 17.99
CA LEU A 5 -5.37 -74.98 18.06
C LEU A 5 -5.52 -74.18 16.75
N GLU A 6 -5.65 -74.90 15.64
CA GLU A 6 -5.93 -74.37 14.30
C GLU A 6 -7.31 -73.72 14.20
N LYS A 7 -8.35 -74.28 14.84
CA LYS A 7 -9.69 -73.66 14.84
C LYS A 7 -9.69 -72.33 15.57
N ILE A 8 -8.98 -72.22 16.70
CA ILE A 8 -8.85 -70.95 17.43
C ILE A 8 -8.04 -69.95 16.59
N HIS A 9 -6.98 -70.41 15.95
CA HIS A 9 -6.18 -69.57 15.05
C HIS A 9 -7.03 -69.00 13.90
N ASN A 10 -7.82 -69.83 13.23
CA ASN A 10 -8.68 -69.42 12.13
C ASN A 10 -9.76 -68.41 12.57
N ILE A 11 -10.42 -68.64 13.71
CA ILE A 11 -11.43 -67.72 14.27
C ILE A 11 -10.80 -66.36 14.60
N LEU A 12 -9.56 -66.34 15.12
CA LEU A 12 -8.87 -65.09 15.41
C LEU A 12 -8.51 -64.32 14.13
N ILE A 13 -8.07 -65.02 13.08
CA ILE A 13 -7.79 -64.42 11.77
C ILE A 13 -9.07 -63.81 11.19
N GLU A 14 -10.19 -64.55 11.22
CA GLU A 14 -11.49 -64.08 10.72
C GLU A 14 -11.97 -62.82 11.47
N ALA A 15 -11.71 -62.76 12.78
CA ALA A 15 -11.99 -61.59 13.61
C ALA A 15 -10.95 -60.45 13.48
N ASN A 16 -9.97 -60.56 12.57
CA ASN A 16 -8.84 -59.63 12.41
C ASN A 16 -8.04 -59.39 13.71
N LEU A 17 -7.93 -60.40 14.56
CA LEU A 17 -7.11 -60.38 15.78
C LEU A 17 -5.72 -60.98 15.53
N PRO A 18 -4.67 -60.47 16.20
CA PRO A 18 -3.32 -61.01 16.06
C PRO A 18 -3.29 -62.46 16.51
N SER A 19 -2.74 -63.34 15.66
CA SER A 19 -2.72 -64.77 15.93
C SER A 19 -1.52 -65.43 15.28
N SER A 20 -0.78 -66.23 16.05
CA SER A 20 0.15 -67.20 15.53
C SER A 20 0.03 -68.50 16.34
N ILE A 21 0.21 -69.65 15.68
CA ILE A 21 0.16 -70.95 16.36
C ILE A 21 1.18 -71.02 17.51
N LYS A 22 2.35 -70.38 17.34
CA LYS A 22 3.40 -70.29 18.35
C LYS A 22 2.94 -69.50 19.58
N ASP A 23 2.32 -68.35 19.37
CA ASP A 23 1.85 -67.47 20.45
C ASP A 23 0.63 -68.08 21.17
N LEU A 24 -0.22 -68.82 20.47
CA LEU A 24 -1.32 -69.55 21.10
C LEU A 24 -0.86 -70.77 21.92
N LYS A 25 0.25 -71.40 21.51
CA LYS A 25 0.85 -72.52 22.25
C LYS A 25 1.57 -72.02 23.51
N ASN A 26 2.34 -70.95 23.38
CA ASN A 26 3.14 -70.32 24.44
C ASN A 26 2.92 -68.80 24.43
N PRO A 27 1.83 -68.29 25.03
CA PRO A 27 1.55 -66.87 25.01
C PRO A 27 2.57 -66.08 25.83
N THR A 28 2.92 -64.90 25.32
CA THR A 28 3.74 -63.90 26.02
C THR A 28 2.85 -62.73 26.45
N GLU A 29 3.31 -61.95 27.44
CA GLU A 29 2.63 -60.71 27.85
C GLU A 29 2.43 -59.77 26.65
N GLU A 30 3.47 -59.57 25.84
CA GLU A 30 3.42 -58.73 24.64
C GLU A 30 2.31 -59.18 23.67
N PHE A 31 2.18 -60.49 23.45
CA PHE A 31 1.11 -61.03 22.61
C PHE A 31 -0.28 -60.73 23.19
N VAL A 32 -0.48 -60.91 24.49
CA VAL A 32 -1.79 -60.68 25.13
C VAL A 32 -2.14 -59.19 25.13
N VAL A 33 -1.19 -58.31 25.43
CA VAL A 33 -1.37 -56.85 25.35
C VAL A 33 -1.74 -56.45 23.91
N LYS A 34 -1.05 -57.00 22.90
CA LYS A 34 -1.36 -56.72 21.49
C LYS A 34 -2.75 -57.24 21.09
N LEU A 35 -3.15 -58.41 21.56
CA LEU A 35 -4.47 -58.99 21.34
C LEU A 35 -5.55 -58.08 21.92
N ILE A 36 -5.40 -57.67 23.18
CA ILE A 36 -6.31 -56.77 23.88
C ILE A 36 -6.38 -55.41 23.18
N ASN A 37 -5.24 -54.81 22.86
CA ASN A 37 -5.20 -53.51 22.19
C ASN A 37 -5.89 -53.57 20.81
N THR A 38 -5.66 -54.64 20.04
CA THR A 38 -6.34 -54.81 18.74
C THR A 38 -7.85 -54.95 18.91
N PHE A 39 -8.29 -55.71 19.93
CA PHE A 39 -9.71 -55.85 20.26
C PHE A 39 -10.34 -54.49 20.66
N LEU A 40 -9.72 -53.74 21.57
CA LEU A 40 -10.20 -52.43 22.01
C LEU A 40 -10.28 -51.44 20.85
N LYS A 41 -9.26 -51.42 19.99
CA LYS A 41 -9.20 -50.57 18.81
C LYS A 41 -10.32 -50.84 17.81
N ARG A 42 -10.77 -52.10 17.65
CA ARG A 42 -11.92 -52.45 16.79
C ARG A 42 -13.20 -51.75 17.24
N PHE A 43 -13.35 -51.49 18.53
CA PHE A 43 -14.49 -50.80 19.13
C PHE A 43 -14.22 -49.32 19.43
N HIS A 44 -13.20 -48.74 18.78
CA HIS A 44 -12.81 -47.34 18.92
C HIS A 44 -12.47 -46.92 20.37
N ILE A 45 -12.01 -47.87 21.19
CA ILE A 45 -11.52 -47.59 22.53
C ILE A 45 -10.01 -47.38 22.43
N ASP A 46 -9.56 -46.14 22.67
CA ASP A 46 -8.15 -45.77 22.55
C ASP A 46 -7.34 -46.26 23.76
N PHE A 47 -6.41 -47.18 23.52
CA PHE A 47 -5.50 -47.71 24.54
C PHE A 47 -4.69 -46.61 25.25
N ASN A 48 -4.34 -45.53 24.54
CA ASN A 48 -3.56 -44.42 25.11
C ASN A 48 -4.31 -43.67 26.21
N THR A 49 -5.63 -43.81 26.29
CA THR A 49 -6.43 -43.23 27.38
C THR A 49 -6.23 -43.95 28.71
N PHE A 50 -5.80 -45.21 28.69
CA PHE A 50 -5.59 -46.02 29.89
C PHE A 50 -4.13 -46.11 30.31
N ASP A 51 -3.20 -45.86 29.38
CA ASP A 51 -1.76 -45.85 29.62
C ASP A 51 -1.31 -44.70 30.56
N LYS A 52 -2.21 -43.75 30.84
CA LYS A 52 -1.98 -42.63 31.74
C LYS A 52 -2.81 -42.76 33.02
N PRO A 53 -2.30 -42.27 34.16
CA PRO A 53 -3.09 -42.17 35.39
C PRO A 53 -4.32 -41.27 35.20
N THR A 54 -5.46 -41.64 35.78
CA THR A 54 -6.66 -40.79 35.84
C THR A 54 -6.40 -39.56 36.73
N MET A 55 -7.22 -38.51 36.62
CA MET A 55 -7.08 -37.33 37.49
C MET A 55 -7.16 -37.72 38.97
N GLU A 56 -8.09 -38.61 39.33
CA GLU A 56 -8.25 -39.11 40.70
C GLU A 56 -7.00 -39.88 41.18
N GLN A 57 -6.36 -40.66 40.30
CA GLN A 57 -5.09 -41.33 40.61
C GLN A 57 -3.94 -40.32 40.78
N GLN A 58 -3.89 -39.27 39.97
CA GLN A 58 -2.88 -38.20 40.05
C GLN A 58 -3.01 -37.36 41.33
N ASP A 59 -4.24 -37.08 41.75
CA ASP A 59 -4.51 -36.31 42.97
C ASP A 59 -4.05 -37.04 44.24
N ILE A 60 -4.06 -38.38 44.22
CA ILE A 60 -3.64 -39.23 45.34
C ILE A 60 -2.15 -39.56 45.26
N MET A 61 -1.58 -39.70 44.05
CA MET A 61 -0.18 -40.07 43.83
C MET A 61 0.66 -38.85 43.45
N GLN A 62 1.19 -38.14 44.46
CA GLN A 62 2.00 -36.92 44.28
C GLN A 62 3.30 -37.12 43.47
N TYR A 63 3.80 -38.37 43.35
CA TYR A 63 4.96 -38.73 42.53
C TYR A 63 4.65 -40.04 41.80
N CYS A 64 4.63 -40.02 40.47
CA CYS A 64 4.25 -41.18 39.66
C CYS A 64 5.48 -41.74 38.93
N GLU A 65 6.35 -42.44 39.65
CA GLU A 65 7.48 -43.19 39.04
C GLU A 65 7.02 -44.52 38.40
N ASP A 66 5.83 -45.02 38.75
CA ASP A 66 5.28 -46.31 38.31
C ASP A 66 4.13 -46.19 37.27
N SER A 67 4.25 -45.28 36.30
CA SER A 67 3.20 -45.06 35.29
C SER A 67 2.82 -46.34 34.51
N THR A 68 3.78 -47.25 34.31
CA THR A 68 3.57 -48.52 33.59
C THR A 68 2.65 -49.48 34.35
N ILE A 69 2.77 -49.55 35.68
CA ILE A 69 1.90 -50.41 36.51
C ILE A 69 0.48 -49.86 36.52
N ILE A 70 0.33 -48.53 36.58
CA ILE A 70 -0.98 -47.87 36.52
C ILE A 70 -1.66 -48.16 35.18
N GLY A 71 -0.93 -48.05 34.06
CA GLY A 71 -1.44 -48.38 32.74
C GLY A 71 -1.96 -49.82 32.65
N LEU A 72 -1.22 -50.77 33.20
CA LEU A 72 -1.62 -52.18 33.27
C LEU A 72 -2.86 -52.40 34.14
N VAL A 73 -2.95 -51.76 35.31
CA VAL A 73 -4.12 -51.85 36.20
C VAL A 73 -5.35 -51.26 35.52
N ASN A 74 -5.23 -50.09 34.89
CA ASN A 74 -6.32 -49.45 34.17
C ASN A 74 -6.80 -50.32 33.00
N LEU A 75 -5.87 -50.89 32.22
CA LEU A 75 -6.18 -51.84 31.16
C LEU A 75 -6.94 -53.06 31.69
N HIS A 76 -6.48 -53.63 32.80
CA HIS A 76 -7.10 -54.78 33.44
C HIS A 76 -8.55 -54.45 33.85
N ILE A 77 -8.79 -53.32 34.52
CA ILE A 77 -10.12 -52.90 34.96
C ILE A 77 -11.08 -52.71 33.78
N VAL A 78 -10.62 -52.03 32.72
CA VAL A 78 -11.42 -51.84 31.49
C VAL A 78 -11.77 -53.19 30.87
N MET A 79 -10.79 -54.09 30.77
CA MET A 79 -11.02 -55.41 30.22
C MET A 79 -11.95 -56.25 31.08
N VAL A 80 -11.88 -56.18 32.41
CA VAL A 80 -12.84 -56.88 33.29
C VAL A 80 -14.26 -56.41 32.99
N GLN A 81 -14.49 -55.10 32.92
CA GLN A 81 -15.82 -54.54 32.64
C GLN A 81 -16.37 -54.99 31.28
N ILE A 82 -15.53 -55.06 30.26
CA ILE A 82 -15.93 -55.55 28.93
C ILE A 82 -16.16 -57.06 28.96
N CYS A 83 -15.22 -57.81 29.53
CA CYS A 83 -15.26 -59.26 29.63
C CYS A 83 -16.51 -59.76 30.38
N ASP A 84 -16.90 -59.10 31.47
CA ASP A 84 -18.13 -59.41 32.21
C ASP A 84 -19.39 -59.25 31.35
N ARG A 85 -19.43 -58.22 30.49
CA ARG A 85 -20.55 -58.00 29.56
C ARG A 85 -20.62 -59.01 28.41
N ILE A 86 -19.49 -59.63 28.07
CA ILE A 86 -19.41 -60.69 27.04
C ILE A 86 -19.35 -62.10 27.66
N TYR A 87 -19.76 -62.23 28.93
CA TYR A 87 -19.83 -63.49 29.68
C TYR A 87 -18.47 -64.19 29.88
N LEU A 88 -17.36 -63.45 29.79
CA LEU A 88 -16.02 -63.91 30.12
C LEU A 88 -15.67 -63.46 31.55
N LYS A 89 -16.01 -64.29 32.54
CA LYS A 89 -15.75 -63.99 33.95
C LYS A 89 -14.32 -64.33 34.39
N ASP A 90 -13.90 -63.74 35.51
CA ASP A 90 -12.66 -64.05 36.24
C ASP A 90 -11.37 -63.78 35.44
N LEU A 91 -11.37 -62.67 34.67
CA LEU A 91 -10.13 -62.11 34.12
C LEU A 91 -9.26 -61.61 35.27
N CYS A 92 -8.02 -62.07 35.35
CA CYS A 92 -7.05 -61.64 36.35
C CYS A 92 -5.92 -60.84 35.70
N ILE A 93 -5.27 -59.95 36.44
CA ILE A 93 -4.09 -59.22 35.95
C ILE A 93 -2.95 -60.16 35.49
N THR A 94 -2.82 -61.32 36.15
CA THR A 94 -1.87 -62.38 35.77
C THR A 94 -2.16 -63.00 34.41
N ASP A 95 -3.39 -62.90 33.91
CA ASP A 95 -3.71 -63.38 32.56
C ASP A 95 -3.08 -62.50 31.48
N ILE A 96 -2.69 -61.27 31.85
CA ILE A 96 -1.98 -60.33 30.99
C ILE A 96 -0.46 -60.48 31.19
N THR A 97 0.03 -60.41 32.44
CA THR A 97 1.48 -60.38 32.75
C THR A 97 2.15 -61.76 32.77
N SER A 98 1.40 -62.84 33.00
CA SER A 98 1.94 -64.21 33.07
C SER A 98 0.95 -65.21 32.46
N PRO A 99 0.69 -65.09 31.15
CA PRO A 99 -0.44 -65.76 30.51
C PRO A 99 -0.32 -67.29 30.48
N GLY A 100 -1.36 -67.97 30.97
CA GLY A 100 -1.50 -69.42 30.82
C GLY A 100 -2.08 -69.80 29.46
N SER A 101 -1.43 -70.72 28.73
CA SER A 101 -1.82 -71.08 27.35
C SER A 101 -3.27 -71.55 27.20
N LYS A 102 -3.82 -72.28 28.17
CA LYS A 102 -5.23 -72.72 28.15
C LYS A 102 -6.20 -71.56 28.38
N LYS A 103 -5.87 -70.64 29.28
CA LYS A 103 -6.74 -69.52 29.66
C LYS A 103 -6.75 -68.45 28.58
N VAL A 104 -5.60 -68.07 28.02
CA VAL A 104 -5.50 -67.15 26.89
C VAL A 104 -6.23 -67.67 25.65
N ARG A 105 -6.07 -68.96 25.31
CA ARG A 105 -6.82 -69.56 24.18
C ARG A 105 -8.33 -69.44 24.36
N LYS A 106 -8.84 -69.62 25.58
CA LYS A 106 -10.27 -69.42 25.90
C LYS A 106 -10.65 -67.94 25.74
N GLN A 107 -9.90 -67.03 26.37
CA GLN A 107 -10.17 -65.59 26.32
C GLN A 107 -10.16 -65.05 24.89
N ALA A 108 -9.10 -65.37 24.12
CA ALA A 108 -8.97 -64.98 22.72
C ALA A 108 -10.15 -65.45 21.86
N LYS A 109 -10.61 -66.70 22.05
CA LYS A 109 -11.81 -67.22 21.37
C LYS A 109 -13.07 -66.43 21.71
N PHE A 110 -13.28 -66.07 22.98
CA PHE A 110 -14.44 -65.27 23.39
C PHE A 110 -14.40 -63.87 22.77
N LEU A 111 -13.23 -63.21 22.78
CA LEU A 111 -13.04 -61.90 22.16
C LEU A 111 -13.31 -61.95 20.65
N ALA A 112 -12.78 -62.95 19.95
CA ALA A 112 -13.00 -63.15 18.52
C ALA A 112 -14.48 -63.40 18.19
N ASN A 113 -15.13 -64.30 18.92
CA ASN A 113 -16.56 -64.58 18.76
C ASN A 113 -17.42 -63.32 18.96
N PHE A 114 -17.05 -62.46 19.92
CA PHE A 114 -17.75 -61.21 20.13
C PHE A 114 -17.56 -60.23 18.97
N ILE A 115 -16.36 -60.12 18.40
CA ILE A 115 -16.12 -59.30 17.20
C ILE A 115 -16.97 -59.80 16.03
N LEU A 116 -17.00 -61.11 15.80
CA LEU A 116 -17.79 -61.71 14.71
C LEU A 116 -19.29 -61.46 14.93
N TYR A 117 -19.78 -61.62 16.16
CA TYR A 117 -21.15 -61.28 16.52
C TYR A 117 -21.45 -59.80 16.28
N ALA A 118 -20.57 -58.90 16.73
CA ALA A 118 -20.75 -57.46 16.55
C ALA A 118 -20.77 -57.07 15.07
N THR A 119 -19.87 -57.64 14.26
CA THR A 119 -19.80 -57.40 12.81
C THR A 119 -21.09 -57.88 12.12
N ASN A 120 -21.61 -59.04 12.51
CA ASN A 120 -22.90 -59.53 12.00
C ASN A 120 -24.10 -58.70 12.49
N LYS A 121 -23.96 -57.95 13.59
CA LYS A 121 -24.98 -57.00 14.07
C LYS A 121 -24.83 -55.60 13.52
N GLU A 122 -23.64 -55.23 13.05
CA GLU A 122 -23.41 -53.99 12.31
C GLU A 122 -24.23 -53.99 11.00
N SER A 123 -24.36 -55.13 10.31
CA SER A 123 -25.21 -55.23 9.11
C SER A 123 -26.69 -55.01 9.41
N ASP A 124 -27.18 -55.42 10.59
CA ASP A 124 -28.58 -55.18 11.00
C ASP A 124 -28.90 -53.68 11.18
N ILE A 125 -27.88 -52.83 11.35
CA ILE A 125 -28.03 -51.37 11.54
C ILE A 125 -27.39 -50.55 10.41
N GLU A 126 -26.95 -51.20 9.33
CA GLU A 126 -26.21 -50.57 8.23
C GLU A 126 -26.96 -49.38 7.62
N ASP A 127 -28.28 -49.53 7.41
CA ASP A 127 -29.12 -48.46 6.88
C ASP A 127 -29.09 -47.19 7.76
N LYS A 128 -29.13 -47.36 9.08
CA LYS A 128 -29.08 -46.23 10.04
C LYS A 128 -27.70 -45.58 10.05
N VAL A 129 -26.64 -46.39 9.94
CA VAL A 129 -25.26 -45.89 9.86
C VAL A 129 -25.09 -45.07 8.58
N ASN A 130 -25.54 -45.60 7.45
CA ASN A 130 -25.52 -44.93 6.15
C ASN A 130 -26.34 -43.63 6.17
N GLU A 131 -27.50 -43.63 6.82
CA GLU A 131 -28.31 -42.42 7.01
C GLU A 131 -27.54 -41.34 7.79
N ILE A 132 -26.88 -41.71 8.90
CA ILE A 132 -26.08 -40.79 9.71
C ILE A 132 -24.90 -40.23 8.89
N GLN A 133 -24.19 -41.09 8.15
CA GLN A 133 -23.07 -40.67 7.29
C GLN A 133 -23.53 -39.73 6.18
N ASN A 134 -24.66 -40.01 5.54
CA ASN A 134 -25.24 -39.16 4.51
C ASN A 134 -25.65 -37.78 5.07
N ARG A 135 -26.30 -37.76 6.24
CA ARG A 135 -26.63 -36.50 6.94
C ARG A 135 -25.38 -35.71 7.30
N ALA A 136 -24.34 -36.37 7.79
CA ALA A 136 -23.06 -35.72 8.10
C ALA A 136 -22.41 -35.13 6.85
N LYS A 137 -22.44 -35.84 5.73
CA LYS A 137 -21.94 -35.35 4.43
C LYS A 137 -22.72 -34.13 3.95
N ILE A 138 -24.05 -34.18 3.97
CA ILE A 138 -24.91 -33.03 3.60
C ILE A 138 -24.58 -31.81 4.46
N LEU A 139 -24.41 -32.00 5.78
CA LEU A 139 -24.05 -30.92 6.69
C LEU A 139 -22.68 -30.32 6.33
N HIS A 140 -21.70 -31.17 6.01
CA HIS A 140 -20.38 -30.72 5.59
C HIS A 140 -20.44 -29.89 4.29
N ASP A 141 -21.14 -30.38 3.27
CA ASP A 141 -21.32 -29.69 1.99
C ASP A 141 -22.03 -28.33 2.18
N MET A 142 -23.01 -28.25 3.11
CA MET A 142 -23.68 -27.00 3.45
C MET A 142 -22.74 -26.00 4.14
N LEU A 143 -21.87 -26.47 5.04
CA LEU A 143 -20.87 -25.63 5.69
C LEU A 143 -19.84 -25.10 4.70
N GLU A 144 -19.39 -25.93 3.77
CA GLU A 144 -18.45 -25.54 2.72
C GLU A 144 -19.05 -24.46 1.82
N LYS A 145 -20.26 -24.68 1.30
CA LYS A 145 -20.99 -23.68 0.50
C LYS A 145 -21.21 -22.37 1.26
N LYS A 146 -21.53 -22.43 2.56
CA LYS A 146 -21.68 -21.24 3.40
C LYS A 146 -20.38 -20.44 3.45
N ASN A 147 -19.25 -21.11 3.60
CA ASN A 147 -17.94 -20.47 3.67
C ASN A 147 -17.56 -19.83 2.32
N GLU A 148 -17.81 -20.51 1.19
CA GLU A 148 -17.61 -19.95 -0.15
C GLU A 148 -18.44 -18.67 -0.37
N ILE A 149 -19.72 -18.68 0.02
CA ILE A 149 -20.60 -17.51 -0.08
C ILE A 149 -20.07 -16.36 0.79
N LEU A 150 -19.51 -16.67 1.95
CA LEU A 150 -18.99 -15.65 2.87
C LEU A 150 -17.73 -14.99 2.34
N GLU A 151 -16.79 -15.75 1.77
CA GLU A 151 -15.60 -15.20 1.13
C GLU A 151 -15.95 -14.39 -0.13
N THR A 152 -16.84 -14.87 -1.00
CA THR A 152 -17.28 -14.09 -2.17
C THR A 152 -17.95 -12.76 -1.78
N ARG A 153 -18.73 -12.74 -0.68
CA ARG A 153 -19.33 -11.51 -0.16
C ARG A 153 -18.27 -10.53 0.36
N LYS A 154 -17.25 -11.04 1.05
CA LYS A 154 -16.12 -10.25 1.56
C LYS A 154 -15.29 -9.65 0.43
N ASP A 155 -14.98 -10.43 -0.60
CA ASP A 155 -14.27 -9.95 -1.79
C ASP A 155 -15.04 -8.86 -2.52
N ARG A 156 -16.36 -9.04 -2.68
CA ARG A 156 -17.23 -8.01 -3.26
C ARG A 156 -17.23 -6.73 -2.41
N ALA A 157 -17.30 -6.85 -1.09
CA ALA A 157 -17.25 -5.69 -0.19
C ALA A 157 -15.91 -4.96 -0.29
N LEU A 158 -14.79 -5.68 -0.34
CA LEU A 158 -13.45 -5.12 -0.51
C LEU A 158 -13.33 -4.37 -1.85
N HIS A 159 -13.85 -4.97 -2.93
CA HIS A 159 -13.85 -4.35 -4.25
C HIS A 159 -14.66 -3.04 -4.27
N VAL A 160 -15.86 -3.04 -3.68
CA VAL A 160 -16.69 -1.84 -3.55
C VAL A 160 -15.98 -0.75 -2.73
N ALA A 161 -15.35 -1.13 -1.62
CA ALA A 161 -14.59 -0.18 -0.79
C ALA A 161 -13.43 0.46 -1.56
N LYS A 162 -12.68 -0.33 -2.36
CA LYS A 162 -11.62 0.19 -3.23
C LYS A 162 -12.17 1.17 -4.27
N GLN A 163 -13.30 0.85 -4.90
CA GLN A 163 -13.94 1.75 -5.87
C GLN A 163 -14.40 3.05 -5.22
N LEU A 164 -14.98 3.00 -4.03
CA LEU A 164 -15.39 4.19 -3.28
C LEU A 164 -14.20 5.07 -2.92
N SER A 165 -13.10 4.48 -2.42
CA SER A 165 -11.88 5.23 -2.13
C SER A 165 -11.29 5.92 -3.37
N SER A 166 -11.28 5.24 -4.51
CA SER A 166 -10.86 5.87 -5.78
C SER A 166 -11.79 7.01 -6.19
N LYS A 167 -13.11 6.83 -6.04
CA LYS A 167 -14.10 7.88 -6.32
C LYS A 167 -13.87 9.12 -5.45
N GLU A 168 -13.63 8.94 -4.15
CA GLU A 168 -13.33 10.04 -3.22
C GLU A 168 -12.06 10.80 -3.60
N LYS A 169 -11.00 10.08 -4.01
CA LYS A 169 -9.76 10.71 -4.52
C LYS A 169 -10.02 11.57 -5.75
N TYR A 170 -10.78 11.06 -6.72
CA TYR A 170 -11.11 11.83 -7.92
C TYR A 170 -11.98 13.05 -7.61
N ILE A 171 -12.94 12.93 -6.68
CA ILE A 171 -13.75 14.08 -6.22
C ILE A 171 -12.84 15.17 -5.62
N ALA A 172 -11.90 14.80 -4.75
CA ALA A 172 -10.98 15.75 -4.15
C ALA A 172 -10.07 16.43 -5.20
N GLU A 173 -9.61 15.67 -6.20
CA GLU A 173 -8.80 16.21 -7.29
C GLU A 173 -9.59 17.19 -8.18
N ILE A 174 -10.83 16.84 -8.52
CA ILE A 174 -11.74 17.72 -9.27
C ILE A 174 -11.95 19.04 -8.51
N GLN A 175 -12.23 18.98 -7.21
CA GLN A 175 -12.41 20.18 -6.39
C GLN A 175 -11.14 21.05 -6.36
N LYS A 176 -9.96 20.44 -6.27
CA LYS A 176 -8.68 21.14 -6.31
C LYS A 176 -8.45 21.83 -7.67
N LEU A 177 -8.79 21.17 -8.77
CA LEU A 177 -8.69 21.72 -10.11
C LEU A 177 -9.68 22.87 -10.32
N GLN A 178 -10.92 22.73 -9.86
CA GLN A 178 -11.93 23.79 -9.90
C GLN A 178 -11.46 25.03 -9.13
N SER A 179 -10.93 24.86 -7.91
CA SER A 179 -10.39 25.99 -7.13
C SER A 179 -9.21 26.68 -7.83
N LYS A 180 -8.33 25.93 -8.51
CA LYS A 180 -7.25 26.52 -9.31
C LYS A 180 -7.78 27.30 -10.51
N LEU A 181 -8.79 26.75 -11.20
CA LEU A 181 -9.45 27.40 -12.33
C LEU A 181 -10.05 28.75 -11.90
N GLU A 182 -10.78 28.76 -10.79
CA GLU A 182 -11.39 29.97 -10.19
C GLU A 182 -10.32 31.05 -9.93
N LYS A 183 -9.22 30.67 -9.26
CA LYS A 183 -8.11 31.59 -8.96
C LYS A 183 -7.45 32.14 -10.23
N ASN A 184 -7.28 31.30 -11.24
CA ASN A 184 -6.71 31.73 -12.52
C ASN A 184 -7.66 32.68 -13.25
N ASN A 185 -8.96 32.42 -13.21
CA ASN A 185 -9.97 33.30 -13.79
C ASN A 185 -9.99 34.67 -13.11
N GLN A 186 -9.90 34.71 -11.78
CA GLN A 186 -9.79 35.96 -11.03
C GLN A 186 -8.56 36.78 -11.44
N LYS A 187 -7.39 36.13 -11.54
CA LYS A 187 -6.15 36.76 -12.03
C LYS A 187 -6.27 37.27 -13.46
N TYR A 188 -6.96 36.52 -14.32
CA TYR A 188 -7.20 36.91 -15.70
C TYR A 188 -8.06 38.18 -15.78
N ILE A 189 -9.13 38.27 -14.99
CA ILE A 189 -9.96 39.47 -14.88
C ILE A 189 -9.14 40.67 -14.37
N GLU A 190 -8.33 40.50 -13.33
CA GLU A 190 -7.44 41.55 -12.82
C GLU A 190 -6.43 42.02 -13.87
N LEU A 191 -5.88 41.10 -14.66
CA LEU A 191 -4.93 41.41 -15.72
C LEU A 191 -5.59 42.24 -16.82
N ILE A 192 -6.80 41.85 -17.26
CA ILE A 192 -7.58 42.63 -18.23
C ILE A 192 -7.82 44.05 -17.70
N ALA A 193 -8.26 44.20 -16.45
CA ALA A 193 -8.50 45.51 -15.86
C ALA A 193 -7.24 46.40 -15.86
N ARG A 194 -6.07 45.81 -15.53
CA ARG A 194 -4.78 46.53 -15.59
C ARG A 194 -4.40 46.90 -17.03
N MET A 195 -4.62 46.01 -17.99
CA MET A 195 -4.35 46.29 -19.41
C MET A 195 -5.22 47.44 -19.91
N THR A 196 -6.52 47.43 -19.60
CA THR A 196 -7.44 48.51 -19.99
C THR A 196 -7.02 49.85 -19.38
N ALA A 197 -6.70 49.88 -18.08
CA ALA A 197 -6.24 51.11 -17.42
C ALA A 197 -4.90 51.63 -17.99
N ALA A 198 -4.00 50.73 -18.40
CA ALA A 198 -2.75 51.12 -19.06
C ALA A 198 -3.00 51.70 -20.46
N GLU A 199 -3.92 51.11 -21.24
CA GLU A 199 -4.30 51.63 -22.56
C GLU A 199 -4.99 52.99 -22.46
N GLU A 200 -5.86 53.22 -21.47
CA GLU A 200 -6.45 54.53 -21.21
C GLU A 200 -5.39 55.59 -20.88
N LYS A 201 -4.42 55.27 -20.01
CA LYS A 201 -3.29 56.17 -19.70
C LYS A 201 -2.46 56.49 -20.94
N LYS A 202 -2.20 55.49 -21.79
CA LYS A 202 -1.49 55.67 -23.06
C LYS A 202 -2.27 56.58 -24.00
N GLN A 203 -3.58 56.38 -24.16
CA GLN A 203 -4.42 57.26 -24.98
C GLN A 203 -4.42 58.70 -24.46
N HIS A 204 -4.48 58.89 -23.14
CA HIS A 204 -4.39 60.21 -22.53
C HIS A 204 -3.02 60.89 -22.80
N ALA A 205 -1.92 60.15 -22.65
CA ALA A 205 -0.57 60.64 -22.94
C ALA A 205 -0.40 61.03 -24.42
N VAL A 206 -0.95 60.24 -25.35
CA VAL A 206 -0.95 60.56 -26.79
C VAL A 206 -1.72 61.85 -27.06
N LYS A 207 -2.90 62.04 -26.46
CA LYS A 207 -3.68 63.28 -26.58
C LYS A 207 -2.91 64.49 -26.05
N LEU A 208 -2.29 64.38 -24.86
CA LEU A 208 -1.46 65.45 -24.29
C LEU A 208 -0.27 65.80 -25.19
N CYS A 209 0.45 64.80 -25.70
CA CYS A 209 1.55 65.00 -26.63
C CYS A 209 1.09 65.72 -27.90
N GLY A 210 -0.06 65.33 -28.46
CA GLY A 210 -0.69 66.04 -29.58
C GLY A 210 -0.99 67.51 -29.27
N ASN A 211 -1.54 67.79 -28.09
CA ASN A 211 -1.82 69.16 -27.64
C ASN A 211 -0.54 70.00 -27.50
N TYR A 212 0.50 69.46 -26.87
CA TYR A 212 1.79 70.15 -26.74
C TYR A 212 2.45 70.38 -28.10
N LYS A 213 2.37 69.43 -29.02
CA LYS A 213 2.86 69.60 -30.40
C LYS A 213 2.11 70.72 -31.13
N ALA A 214 0.79 70.82 -30.96
CA ALA A 214 0.00 71.89 -31.53
C ALA A 214 0.34 73.26 -30.91
N GLN A 215 0.53 73.33 -29.59
CA GLN A 215 0.97 74.55 -28.90
C GLN A 215 2.35 75.00 -29.36
N ALA A 216 3.30 74.08 -29.47
CA ALA A 216 4.65 74.36 -29.97
C ALA A 216 4.63 74.89 -31.41
N LEU A 217 3.79 74.32 -32.29
CA LEU A 217 3.60 74.83 -33.64
C LEU A 217 2.98 76.23 -33.65
N LYS A 218 2.02 76.51 -32.77
CA LYS A 218 1.40 77.84 -32.64
C LYS A 218 2.41 78.87 -32.16
N LEU A 219 3.20 78.57 -31.13
CA LEU A 219 4.29 79.42 -30.65
C LEU A 219 5.35 79.64 -31.72
N SER A 220 5.72 78.58 -32.46
CA SER A 220 6.67 78.71 -33.59
C SER A 220 6.15 79.64 -34.68
N LYS A 221 4.84 79.60 -34.99
CA LYS A 221 4.20 80.55 -35.91
C LYS A 221 4.21 81.97 -35.35
N THR A 222 3.86 82.16 -34.08
CA THR A 222 3.90 83.49 -33.45
C THR A 222 5.32 84.06 -33.39
N ILE A 223 6.33 83.23 -33.17
CA ILE A 223 7.75 83.63 -33.25
C ILE A 223 8.11 84.06 -34.68
N THR A 224 7.68 83.32 -35.70
CA THR A 224 7.95 83.69 -37.10
C THR A 224 7.19 84.94 -37.52
N GLU A 225 5.95 85.12 -37.06
CA GLU A 225 5.16 86.34 -37.24
C GLU A 225 5.84 87.54 -36.57
N LEU A 226 6.25 87.45 -35.30
CA LEU A 226 7.00 88.50 -34.60
C LEU A 226 8.36 88.79 -35.23
N GLN A 227 9.08 87.76 -35.71
CA GLN A 227 10.33 87.94 -36.46
C GLN A 227 10.10 88.65 -37.81
N SER A 228 8.93 88.47 -38.44
CA SER A 228 8.55 89.18 -39.65
C SER A 228 8.01 90.61 -39.39
N GLU A 229 7.48 90.87 -38.20
CA GLU A 229 6.98 92.19 -37.76
C GLU A 229 8.13 93.12 -37.34
N ILE A 230 9.27 92.56 -36.90
CA ILE A 230 10.48 93.30 -36.47
C ILE A 230 11.33 93.84 -37.64
N VAL A 231 10.95 93.62 -38.90
CA VAL A 231 11.64 94.23 -40.05
C VAL A 231 10.65 94.79 -41.06
N GLN A 232 9.96 95.88 -40.70
CA GLN A 232 9.50 96.91 -41.65
C GLN A 232 9.43 98.29 -40.97
N SER A 233 10.57 98.98 -40.91
CA SER A 233 10.72 100.42 -41.24
C SER A 233 12.08 100.94 -40.73
N PRO A 234 13.15 100.85 -41.54
CA PRO A 234 14.40 101.58 -41.31
C PRO A 234 14.34 103.04 -41.78
N GLU A 235 13.15 103.63 -41.94
CA GLU A 235 12.99 104.98 -42.52
C GLU A 235 12.42 106.00 -41.52
N GLU A 236 11.59 105.59 -40.55
CA GLU A 236 11.09 106.51 -39.49
C GLU A 236 12.14 106.80 -38.39
N TYR A 237 13.05 105.87 -38.13
CA TYR A 237 14.14 106.07 -37.16
C TYR A 237 15.32 106.88 -37.71
N GLN A 238 15.49 106.94 -39.04
CA GLN A 238 16.57 107.70 -39.68
C GLN A 238 16.29 109.22 -39.69
N ILE A 239 15.01 109.62 -39.83
CA ILE A 239 14.58 111.03 -39.77
C ILE A 239 14.66 111.56 -38.33
N ARG A 240 14.27 110.75 -37.34
CA ARG A 240 14.40 111.06 -35.90
C ARG A 240 15.86 111.20 -35.46
N LEU A 241 16.77 110.42 -36.05
CA LEU A 241 18.21 110.48 -35.78
C LEU A 241 18.83 111.79 -36.32
N ASN A 242 18.47 112.22 -37.54
CA ASN A 242 18.93 113.49 -38.14
C ASN A 242 18.42 114.75 -37.41
N GLU A 243 17.19 114.73 -36.88
CA GLU A 243 16.64 115.83 -36.07
C GLU A 243 17.30 115.94 -34.68
N LEU A 244 17.63 114.80 -34.07
CA LEU A 244 18.32 114.74 -32.78
C LEU A 244 19.81 115.14 -32.88
N GLU A 245 20.49 114.81 -33.99
CA GLU A 245 21.90 115.21 -34.23
C GLU A 245 22.07 116.73 -34.41
N GLN A 246 21.09 117.44 -35.00
CA GLN A 246 21.11 118.91 -35.09
C GLN A 246 20.83 119.60 -33.76
N GLN A 247 19.95 119.06 -32.90
CA GLN A 247 19.74 119.59 -31.54
C GLN A 247 20.91 119.28 -30.60
N GLN A 248 21.60 118.15 -30.79
CA GLN A 248 22.75 117.75 -30.00
C GLN A 248 23.98 118.64 -30.29
N ASN A 249 24.26 118.97 -31.55
CA ASN A 249 25.38 119.85 -31.92
C ASN A 249 25.24 121.29 -31.39
N ALA A 250 24.01 121.79 -31.22
CA ALA A 250 23.76 123.11 -30.63
C ALA A 250 23.96 123.13 -29.09
N LYS A 251 23.62 122.03 -28.39
CA LYS A 251 23.79 121.91 -26.93
C LYS A 251 25.18 121.44 -26.49
N VAL A 252 25.95 120.78 -27.37
CA VAL A 252 27.33 120.35 -27.09
C VAL A 252 28.28 121.55 -26.99
N LYS A 253 28.11 122.60 -27.82
CA LYS A 253 28.90 123.85 -27.72
C LYS A 253 28.63 124.68 -26.46
N GLU A 254 27.49 124.47 -25.80
CA GLU A 254 27.13 125.14 -24.53
C GLU A 254 27.55 124.31 -23.30
N ARG A 255 27.77 122.99 -23.45
CA ARG A 255 28.26 122.10 -22.40
C ARG A 255 29.79 121.98 -22.33
N GLU A 256 30.49 122.20 -23.43
CA GLU A 256 31.97 122.17 -23.48
C GLU A 256 32.64 123.25 -22.61
N THR A 257 31.91 124.30 -22.21
CA THR A 257 32.40 125.34 -21.28
C THR A 257 32.10 125.05 -19.80
N MET A 258 31.33 124.00 -19.46
CA MET A 258 30.91 123.73 -18.07
C MET A 258 31.23 122.30 -17.59
N GLN A 259 31.79 121.44 -18.45
CA GLN A 259 32.05 120.03 -18.17
C GLN A 259 33.55 119.70 -17.99
N GLU A 260 34.36 120.66 -17.54
CA GLU A 260 35.73 120.44 -17.07
C GLU A 260 35.82 120.14 -15.55
N ALA A 261 34.68 120.06 -14.83
CA ALA A 261 34.67 119.93 -13.37
C ALA A 261 34.01 118.65 -12.78
N PHE A 262 33.63 117.65 -13.59
CA PHE A 262 32.80 116.52 -13.11
C PHE A 262 33.26 115.08 -13.48
N GLN A 263 34.43 114.89 -14.09
CA GLN A 263 34.89 113.55 -14.53
C GLN A 263 35.57 112.71 -13.42
N ASP A 264 36.05 113.29 -12.32
CA ASP A 264 36.75 112.51 -11.28
C ASP A 264 35.84 111.74 -10.30
N LYS A 265 34.56 112.11 -10.19
CA LYS A 265 33.65 111.49 -9.21
C LYS A 265 32.95 110.23 -9.70
N LYS A 266 32.99 109.95 -11.01
CA LYS A 266 32.28 108.81 -11.62
C LYS A 266 33.12 107.52 -11.62
N TYR A 267 34.45 107.64 -11.69
CA TYR A 267 35.36 106.49 -11.69
C TYR A 267 35.47 105.79 -10.32
N LEU A 268 35.32 106.55 -9.21
CA LEU A 268 35.38 106.00 -7.84
C LEU A 268 34.17 105.13 -7.45
N ILE A 269 32.99 105.41 -7.99
CA ILE A 269 31.75 104.68 -7.66
C ILE A 269 31.72 103.30 -8.34
N GLU A 270 32.28 103.19 -9.55
CA GLU A 270 32.35 101.93 -10.30
C GLU A 270 33.29 100.91 -9.63
N GLN A 271 34.42 101.37 -9.05
CA GLN A 271 35.36 100.49 -8.36
C GLN A 271 34.83 99.96 -7.02
N GLN A 272 34.09 100.78 -6.26
CA GLN A 272 33.50 100.34 -4.98
C GLN A 272 32.42 99.27 -5.18
N LYS A 273 31.68 99.32 -6.29
CA LYS A 273 30.62 98.35 -6.59
C LYS A 273 31.18 96.95 -6.87
N ASN A 274 32.30 96.85 -7.59
CA ASN A 274 32.95 95.56 -7.88
C ASN A 274 33.60 94.92 -6.64
N ILE A 275 34.11 95.72 -5.70
CA ILE A 275 34.66 95.21 -4.44
C ILE A 275 33.55 94.67 -3.53
N LEU A 276 32.38 95.33 -3.50
CA LEU A 276 31.25 94.87 -2.69
C LEU A 276 30.69 93.53 -3.17
N THR A 277 30.56 93.35 -4.49
CA THR A 277 30.10 92.08 -5.08
C THR A 277 31.06 90.93 -4.80
N PHE A 278 32.37 91.18 -4.85
CA PHE A 278 33.40 90.17 -4.52
C PHE A 278 33.37 89.77 -3.03
N ILE A 279 33.18 90.73 -2.11
CA ILE A 279 33.09 90.43 -0.67
C ILE A 279 31.82 89.62 -0.35
N GLN A 280 30.72 89.88 -1.04
CA GLN A 280 29.46 89.14 -0.87
C GLN A 280 29.57 87.67 -1.35
N GLU A 281 30.23 87.41 -2.47
CA GLU A 281 30.51 86.04 -2.95
C GLU A 281 31.47 85.25 -2.04
N GLN A 282 32.37 85.94 -1.31
CA GLN A 282 33.26 85.29 -0.35
C GLN A 282 32.57 85.04 1.01
N LEU A 283 31.63 85.89 1.43
CA LEU A 283 30.83 85.69 2.64
C LEU A 283 29.83 84.53 2.50
N GLU A 284 29.24 84.33 1.32
CA GLU A 284 28.37 83.18 1.03
C GLU A 284 29.10 81.84 1.17
N LYS A 285 30.38 81.79 0.79
CA LYS A 285 31.25 80.60 0.98
C LYS A 285 31.59 80.32 2.45
N PHE A 286 31.53 81.32 3.33
CA PHE A 286 31.77 81.14 4.77
C PHE A 286 30.54 80.60 5.53
N ILE A 287 29.32 80.73 4.99
CA ILE A 287 28.08 80.20 5.58
C ILE A 287 27.96 78.67 5.40
N GLU A 288 28.71 78.08 4.45
CA GLU A 288 28.74 76.61 4.27
C GLU A 288 29.64 75.89 5.29
N ILE A 289 30.56 76.59 5.96
CA ILE A 289 31.54 75.98 6.88
C ILE A 289 30.90 75.37 8.14
N PRO A 290 29.94 76.02 8.84
CA PRO A 290 29.26 75.42 9.99
C PRO A 290 28.42 74.19 9.61
N ASN A 291 27.74 74.23 8.46
CA ASN A 291 26.93 73.11 7.96
C ASN A 291 27.79 71.90 7.56
N ILE A 292 28.99 72.13 7.03
CA ILE A 292 29.96 71.06 6.74
C ILE A 292 30.55 70.48 8.05
N TYR A 293 30.79 71.32 9.05
CA TYR A 293 31.30 70.87 10.36
C TYR A 293 30.30 69.99 11.11
N ASP A 294 29.02 70.35 11.13
CA ASP A 294 27.97 69.53 11.76
C ASP A 294 27.75 68.20 11.03
N ARG A 295 27.81 68.20 9.69
CA ARG A 295 27.78 66.97 8.88
C ARG A 295 28.99 66.07 9.13
N LEU A 296 30.18 66.64 9.26
CA LEU A 296 31.39 65.90 9.61
C LEU A 296 31.32 65.30 11.01
N LYS A 297 30.66 65.98 11.96
CA LYS A 297 30.44 65.47 13.31
C LYS A 297 29.44 64.30 13.34
N GLU A 298 28.36 64.35 12.55
CA GLU A 298 27.44 63.23 12.36
C GLU A 298 28.12 62.03 11.69
N ILE A 299 28.89 62.26 10.62
CA ILE A 299 29.63 61.20 9.92
C ILE A 299 30.64 60.55 10.86
N ARG A 300 31.35 61.32 11.70
CA ARG A 300 32.29 60.78 12.69
C ARG A 300 31.58 59.94 13.77
N MET A 301 30.39 60.34 14.21
CA MET A 301 29.58 59.52 15.14
C MET A 301 29.07 58.23 14.49
N GLN A 302 28.70 58.28 13.21
CA GLN A 302 28.31 57.08 12.45
C GLN A 302 29.51 56.15 12.22
N GLU A 303 30.70 56.69 11.93
CA GLU A 303 31.94 55.94 11.78
C GLU A 303 32.29 55.18 13.07
N ASP A 304 32.23 55.84 14.23
CA ASP A 304 32.47 55.18 15.53
C ASP A 304 31.43 54.10 15.84
N ASN A 305 30.17 54.29 15.46
CA ASN A 305 29.12 53.30 15.63
C ASN A 305 29.35 52.07 14.72
N ILE A 306 29.69 52.30 13.45
CA ILE A 306 30.05 51.23 12.51
C ILE A 306 31.29 50.49 13.00
N LYS A 307 32.30 51.19 13.52
CA LYS A 307 33.52 50.59 14.06
C LYS A 307 33.23 49.68 15.27
N LYS A 308 32.30 50.07 16.14
CA LYS A 308 31.79 49.19 17.23
C LYS A 308 31.05 47.97 16.69
N GLN A 309 30.20 48.13 15.68
CA GLN A 309 29.48 47.01 15.05
C GLN A 309 30.44 46.03 14.35
N VAL A 310 31.46 46.53 13.65
CA VAL A 310 32.50 45.73 12.99
C VAL A 310 33.33 44.96 14.03
N ASN A 311 33.69 45.59 15.16
CA ASN A 311 34.41 44.88 16.23
C ASN A 311 33.54 43.81 16.90
N THR A 312 32.23 44.06 17.04
CA THR A 312 31.28 43.07 17.56
C THR A 312 31.18 41.87 16.61
N LEU A 313 31.02 42.12 15.31
CA LEU A 313 31.00 41.09 14.27
C LEU A 313 32.32 40.31 14.18
N LYS A 314 33.48 40.95 14.33
CA LYS A 314 34.77 40.27 14.42
C LYS A 314 34.84 39.31 15.62
N THR A 315 34.32 39.73 16.77
CA THR A 315 34.29 38.90 17.97
C THR A 315 33.34 37.70 17.80
N ASP A 316 32.23 37.90 17.09
CA ASP A 316 31.29 36.82 16.76
C ASP A 316 31.85 35.84 15.72
N ILE A 317 32.61 36.34 14.72
CA ILE A 317 33.32 35.49 13.75
C ILE A 317 34.37 34.63 14.46
N GLU A 318 35.20 35.19 15.34
CA GLU A 318 36.19 34.42 16.12
C GLU A 318 35.53 33.35 17.01
N LYS A 319 34.34 33.64 17.56
CA LYS A 319 33.54 32.65 18.30
C LYS A 319 33.00 31.53 17.40
N LEU A 320 32.58 31.87 16.19
CA LEU A 320 32.08 30.89 15.21
C LEU A 320 33.21 30.03 14.65
N GLU A 321 34.38 30.60 14.38
CA GLU A 321 35.57 29.86 13.95
C GLU A 321 36.06 28.90 15.04
N LYS A 322 36.08 29.32 16.31
CA LYS A 322 36.37 28.40 17.43
C LYS A 322 35.34 27.27 17.57
N LYS A 323 34.05 27.51 17.27
CA LYS A 323 33.03 26.46 17.23
C LYS A 323 33.19 25.51 16.04
N LEU A 324 33.65 26.04 14.89
CA LEU A 324 33.88 25.26 13.68
C LEU A 324 35.10 24.33 13.83
N GLU A 325 36.15 24.78 14.52
CA GLU A 325 37.35 23.98 14.80
C GLU A 325 37.03 22.79 15.73
N VAL A 326 36.23 23.02 16.78
CA VAL A 326 35.74 21.95 17.68
C VAL A 326 34.85 20.93 16.95
N GLN A 327 34.11 21.34 15.92
CA GLN A 327 33.28 20.43 15.11
C GLN A 327 34.05 19.63 14.06
N LYS A 328 35.22 20.12 13.60
CA LYS A 328 36.03 19.42 12.59
C LYS A 328 36.80 18.23 13.15
N ASP A 329 37.14 18.24 14.43
CA ASP A 329 37.87 17.15 15.09
C ASP A 329 36.95 16.01 15.60
N GLN A 330 35.62 16.16 15.55
CA GLN A 330 34.65 15.16 16.04
C GLN A 330 33.88 14.41 14.93
N HIS A 331 33.92 14.84 13.67
CA HIS A 331 33.09 14.26 12.58
C HIS A 331 33.88 13.84 11.34
N LYS A 332 34.98 13.11 11.51
CA LYS A 332 35.56 12.36 10.38
C LYS A 332 35.72 10.90 10.78
N GLU A 333 34.78 10.09 10.28
CA GLU A 333 34.90 8.69 9.83
C GLU A 333 33.89 7.69 10.44
N ASP A 334 33.36 7.92 11.65
CA ASP A 334 32.50 6.91 12.32
C ASP A 334 31.02 6.91 11.87
N GLU A 335 30.35 8.06 11.79
CA GLU A 335 28.89 8.10 11.52
C GLU A 335 28.51 7.62 10.11
N ILE A 336 29.36 7.86 9.10
CA ILE A 336 29.06 7.45 7.71
C ILE A 336 29.14 5.92 7.58
N ASN A 337 30.11 5.29 8.25
CA ASN A 337 30.26 3.83 8.24
C ASN A 337 29.13 3.15 9.04
N GLU A 338 28.69 3.76 10.14
CA GLU A 338 27.60 3.24 10.97
C GLU A 338 26.23 3.32 10.25
N ILE A 339 25.94 4.44 9.57
CA ILE A 339 24.71 4.59 8.76
C ILE A 339 24.70 3.61 7.58
N HIS A 340 25.85 3.40 6.93
CA HIS A 340 25.97 2.46 5.82
C HIS A 340 25.82 1.00 6.27
N ALA A 341 26.42 0.62 7.41
CA ALA A 341 26.24 -0.69 8.03
C ALA A 341 24.77 -0.94 8.41
N HIS A 342 24.12 0.03 9.05
CA HIS A 342 22.71 -0.06 9.43
C HIS A 342 21.78 -0.18 8.21
N CYS A 343 22.10 0.49 7.09
CA CYS A 343 21.35 0.35 5.85
C CYS A 343 21.50 -1.04 5.22
N ILE A 344 22.71 -1.60 5.20
CA ILE A 344 22.96 -2.96 4.69
C ILE A 344 22.24 -4.00 5.56
N GLU A 345 22.34 -3.87 6.88
CA GLU A 345 21.75 -4.80 7.84
C GLU A 345 20.22 -4.80 7.74
N ARG A 346 19.60 -3.63 7.56
CA ARG A 346 18.15 -3.50 7.37
C ARG A 346 17.66 -4.00 6.00
N LEU A 347 18.49 -3.92 4.96
CA LEU A 347 18.13 -4.36 3.60
C LEU A 347 18.41 -5.85 3.35
N SER A 348 19.30 -6.48 4.12
CA SER A 348 19.67 -7.90 3.97
C SER A 348 18.48 -8.87 4.12
N PRO A 349 17.60 -8.75 5.15
CA PRO A 349 16.41 -9.60 5.28
C PRO A 349 15.44 -9.45 4.10
N LEU A 350 15.29 -8.23 3.58
CA LEU A 350 14.40 -7.94 2.45
C LEU A 350 14.94 -8.54 1.14
N ARG A 351 16.27 -8.52 0.95
CA ARG A 351 16.92 -9.17 -0.20
C ARG A 351 16.76 -10.69 -0.12
N ASN A 352 16.95 -11.28 1.06
CA ASN A 352 16.77 -12.72 1.27
C ASN A 352 15.31 -13.14 1.08
N LEU A 353 14.36 -12.37 1.59
CA LEU A 353 12.93 -12.59 1.38
C LEU A 353 12.56 -12.52 -0.11
N ASN A 354 13.12 -11.56 -0.84
CA ASN A 354 12.88 -11.44 -2.28
C ASN A 354 13.39 -12.67 -3.05
N VAL A 355 14.57 -13.18 -2.71
CA VAL A 355 15.11 -14.42 -3.30
C VAL A 355 14.23 -15.62 -2.98
N GLN A 356 13.75 -15.76 -1.74
CA GLN A 356 12.82 -16.83 -1.35
C GLN A 356 11.48 -16.72 -2.10
N LEU A 357 10.90 -15.52 -2.22
CA LEU A 357 9.66 -15.31 -2.95
C LEU A 357 9.80 -15.63 -4.44
N LEU A 358 10.94 -15.30 -5.05
CA LEU A 358 11.24 -15.67 -6.44
C LEU A 358 11.36 -17.18 -6.61
N SER A 359 12.00 -17.87 -5.66
CA SER A 359 12.11 -19.34 -5.66
C SER A 359 10.73 -20.00 -5.49
N ASN A 360 9.92 -19.51 -4.54
CA ASN A 360 8.55 -19.98 -4.32
C ASN A 360 7.67 -19.76 -5.56
N LYS A 361 7.78 -18.59 -6.22
CA LYS A 361 7.08 -18.31 -7.47
C LYS A 361 7.44 -19.33 -8.55
N LYS A 362 8.71 -19.70 -8.67
CA LYS A 362 9.17 -20.73 -9.61
C LYS A 362 8.55 -22.09 -9.28
N SER A 363 8.63 -22.52 -8.02
CA SER A 363 8.07 -23.81 -7.58
C SER A 363 6.54 -23.90 -7.78
N HIS A 364 5.80 -22.83 -7.47
CA HIS A 364 4.35 -22.80 -7.69
C HIS A 364 3.98 -22.83 -9.17
N LYS A 365 4.79 -22.20 -10.03
CA LYS A 365 4.59 -22.25 -11.48
C LYS A 365 4.78 -23.68 -12.02
N GLU A 366 5.83 -24.38 -11.59
CA GLU A 366 6.08 -25.78 -11.96
C GLU A 366 4.92 -26.70 -11.51
N LYS A 367 4.44 -26.55 -10.26
CA LYS A 367 3.27 -27.31 -9.75
C LYS A 367 2.00 -27.04 -10.54
N LEU A 368 1.79 -25.80 -11.00
CA LEU A 368 0.64 -25.45 -11.82
C LEU A 368 0.70 -26.13 -13.19
N GLU A 369 1.88 -26.12 -13.82
CA GLU A 369 2.12 -26.78 -15.11
C GLU A 369 1.90 -28.30 -14.98
N GLU A 370 2.40 -28.94 -13.92
CA GLU A 370 2.16 -30.36 -13.64
C GLU A 370 0.68 -30.69 -13.45
N MET A 371 -0.05 -29.91 -12.65
CA MET A 371 -1.50 -30.08 -12.45
C MET A 371 -2.28 -29.90 -13.76
N GLN A 372 -1.86 -28.96 -14.61
CA GLN A 372 -2.50 -28.72 -15.89
C GLN A 372 -2.30 -29.90 -16.86
N VAL A 373 -1.10 -30.50 -16.87
CA VAL A 373 -0.83 -31.73 -17.63
C VAL A 373 -1.68 -32.88 -17.12
N GLN A 374 -1.72 -33.11 -15.79
CA GLN A 374 -2.55 -34.17 -15.19
C GLN A 374 -4.05 -33.99 -15.48
N HIS A 375 -4.55 -32.76 -15.40
CA HIS A 375 -5.94 -32.45 -15.72
C HIS A 375 -6.27 -32.79 -17.18
N ASN A 376 -5.40 -32.41 -18.12
CA ASN A 376 -5.59 -32.72 -19.54
C ASN A 376 -5.58 -34.23 -19.82
N ASP A 377 -4.68 -34.97 -19.16
CA ASP A 377 -4.63 -36.43 -19.25
C ASP A 377 -5.90 -37.09 -18.71
N ASN A 378 -6.39 -36.64 -17.55
CA ASN A 378 -7.63 -37.14 -16.96
C ASN A 378 -8.84 -36.81 -17.84
N TYR A 379 -8.88 -35.62 -18.43
CA TYR A 379 -9.93 -35.23 -19.37
C TYR A 379 -9.94 -36.12 -20.62
N LEU A 380 -8.76 -36.44 -21.18
CA LEU A 380 -8.64 -37.38 -22.30
C LEU A 380 -9.11 -38.79 -21.93
N LYS A 381 -8.79 -39.28 -20.73
CA LYS A 381 -9.26 -40.58 -20.22
C LYS A 381 -10.78 -40.59 -20.06
N LEU A 382 -11.36 -39.53 -19.48
CA LEU A 382 -12.80 -39.39 -19.32
C LEU A 382 -13.51 -39.40 -20.67
N LYS A 383 -13.01 -38.65 -21.64
CA LYS A 383 -13.56 -38.61 -23.01
C LYS A 383 -13.51 -39.98 -23.68
N LYS A 384 -12.43 -40.74 -23.49
CA LYS A 384 -12.33 -42.13 -23.99
C LYS A 384 -13.38 -43.04 -23.34
N MET A 385 -13.57 -42.95 -22.02
CA MET A 385 -14.59 -43.74 -21.31
C MET A 385 -16.00 -43.39 -21.78
N GLN A 386 -16.32 -42.10 -21.93
CA GLN A 386 -17.63 -41.66 -22.44
C GLN A 386 -17.91 -42.22 -23.84
N ASN A 387 -16.91 -42.23 -24.73
CA ASN A 387 -17.06 -42.83 -26.05
C ASN A 387 -17.30 -44.34 -25.99
N ILE A 388 -16.63 -45.05 -25.08
CA ILE A 388 -16.83 -46.50 -24.88
C ILE A 388 -18.24 -46.77 -24.35
N ILE A 389 -18.69 -46.02 -23.34
CA ILE A 389 -20.04 -46.14 -22.77
C ILE A 389 -21.07 -45.94 -23.88
N LYS A 390 -20.94 -44.85 -24.65
CA LYS A 390 -21.86 -44.56 -25.76
C LYS A 390 -21.92 -45.71 -26.78
N LYS A 391 -20.78 -46.29 -27.13
CA LYS A 391 -20.71 -47.43 -28.04
C LYS A 391 -21.44 -48.66 -27.47
N VAL A 392 -21.24 -48.97 -26.19
CA VAL A 392 -21.92 -50.09 -25.51
C VAL A 392 -23.43 -49.83 -25.40
N GLU A 393 -23.85 -48.60 -25.14
CA GLU A 393 -25.27 -48.21 -25.13
C GLU A 393 -25.90 -48.41 -26.53
N GLU A 394 -25.23 -47.98 -27.59
CA GLU A 394 -25.67 -48.19 -28.98
C GLU A 394 -25.79 -49.69 -29.31
N GLU A 395 -24.78 -50.50 -28.96
CA GLU A 395 -24.79 -51.97 -29.13
C GLU A 395 -25.91 -52.64 -28.31
N THR A 396 -26.17 -52.15 -27.10
CA THR A 396 -27.24 -52.68 -26.22
C THR A 396 -28.62 -52.35 -26.77
N ILE A 397 -28.83 -51.14 -27.28
CA ILE A 397 -30.09 -50.74 -27.93
C ILE A 397 -30.36 -51.63 -29.15
N GLU A 398 -29.33 -51.88 -29.97
CA GLU A 398 -29.45 -52.76 -31.14
C GLU A 398 -29.78 -54.20 -30.74
N LEU A 399 -29.13 -54.73 -29.71
CA LEU A 399 -29.40 -56.07 -29.18
C LEU A 399 -30.84 -56.20 -28.64
N LEU A 400 -31.30 -55.22 -27.85
CA LEU A 400 -32.66 -55.21 -27.32
C LEU A 400 -33.71 -55.17 -28.44
N LYS A 401 -33.44 -54.38 -29.50
CA LYS A 401 -34.29 -54.34 -30.67
C LYS A 401 -34.36 -55.70 -31.38
N ASN A 402 -33.22 -56.36 -31.57
CA ASN A 402 -33.16 -57.69 -32.17
C ASN A 402 -33.96 -58.73 -31.35
N TYR A 403 -33.87 -58.69 -30.02
CA TYR A 403 -34.67 -59.57 -29.16
C TYR A 403 -36.16 -59.26 -29.22
N GLN A 404 -36.53 -57.98 -29.26
CA GLN A 404 -37.92 -57.56 -29.42
C GLN A 404 -38.50 -58.04 -30.77
N ASP A 405 -37.73 -57.92 -31.85
CA ASP A 405 -38.13 -58.37 -33.18
C ASP A 405 -38.28 -59.90 -33.25
N LEU A 406 -37.37 -60.66 -32.61
CA LEU A 406 -37.48 -62.12 -32.47
C LEU A 406 -38.74 -62.51 -31.69
N TYR A 407 -38.98 -61.90 -30.54
CA TYR A 407 -40.17 -62.14 -29.73
C TYR A 407 -41.46 -61.83 -30.49
N ASN A 408 -41.50 -60.69 -31.20
CA ASN A 408 -42.66 -60.31 -32.01
C ASN A 408 -42.91 -61.31 -33.15
N ASN A 409 -41.85 -61.82 -33.79
CA ASN A 409 -41.94 -62.85 -34.83
C ASN A 409 -42.45 -64.18 -34.27
N GLU A 410 -41.95 -64.64 -33.11
CA GLU A 410 -42.43 -65.86 -32.46
C GLU A 410 -43.92 -65.75 -32.12
N ILE A 411 -44.33 -64.66 -31.45
CA ILE A 411 -45.74 -64.41 -31.12
C ILE A 411 -46.61 -64.34 -32.38
N SER A 412 -46.13 -63.73 -33.46
CA SER A 412 -46.87 -63.68 -34.72
C SER A 412 -47.03 -65.08 -35.32
N THR A 413 -45.97 -65.89 -35.29
CA THR A 413 -45.97 -67.27 -35.80
C THR A 413 -46.92 -68.15 -35.00
N GLU A 414 -46.90 -68.04 -33.67
CA GLU A 414 -47.79 -68.76 -32.78
C GLU A 414 -49.25 -68.35 -32.98
N LYS A 415 -49.54 -67.05 -33.14
CA LYS A 415 -50.88 -66.56 -33.51
C LYS A 415 -51.37 -67.12 -34.83
N THR A 416 -50.51 -67.26 -35.84
CA THR A 416 -50.90 -67.92 -37.10
C THR A 416 -51.21 -69.39 -36.89
N LEU A 417 -50.40 -70.14 -36.14
CA LEU A 417 -50.65 -71.56 -35.84
C LEU A 417 -51.97 -71.77 -35.09
N TRP A 418 -52.26 -70.93 -34.09
CA TRP A 418 -53.53 -70.94 -33.34
C TRP A 418 -54.73 -70.65 -34.23
N LYS A 419 -54.60 -69.71 -35.18
CA LYS A 419 -55.68 -69.43 -36.14
C LYS A 419 -55.95 -70.64 -37.03
N THR A 420 -54.91 -71.32 -37.50
CA THR A 420 -55.05 -72.53 -38.34
C THR A 420 -55.74 -73.66 -37.57
N TRP A 421 -55.44 -73.82 -36.28
CA TRP A 421 -56.04 -74.83 -35.40
C TRP A 421 -57.51 -74.60 -35.01
N ILE A 422 -58.03 -73.37 -35.16
CA ILE A 422 -59.43 -73.03 -34.84
C ILE A 422 -60.33 -73.13 -36.09
N THR A 423 -59.74 -73.29 -37.28
CA THR A 423 -60.46 -73.37 -38.56
C THR A 423 -60.59 -74.78 -39.16
N ASP A 424 -60.03 -75.80 -38.50
CA ASP A 424 -60.39 -77.22 -38.67
C ASP A 424 -61.34 -77.64 -37.53
#